data_AF-A0A956KG08-F1
#
_entry.id   AF-A0A956KG08-F1
#
_cell.length_a   1.000
_cell.length_b   1.000
_cell.length_c   1.000
_cell.angle_alpha   90.00
_cell.angle_beta   90.00
_cell.angle_gamma   90.00
#
_symmetry.space_group_name_H-M   'P 1'
#
loop_
_entity.id
_entity.type
_entity.pdbx_description
1 polymer ?
#
loop_
_entity_poly.entity_id
_entity_poly.type
_entity_poly.pdbx_seq_one_letter_code
_entity_poly.pdbx_strand_id
1 'polypeptide(L)'
;MADQGTLFEAPPEFDPARLREHEADFTPLGVVRQFVDWLCARQPNGWSPLACKRILDPSAGAGAYGAVLRARFPRAHLTAIELRPEERPHLERHYDEVIIGDARVELAKLAEAG
;
A
#
# COMPACT_ATOMS: atom_id res chain seq x y z
N MET A 1 2.10 -46.25 -3.76
CA MET A 1 1.97 -44.92 -4.37
C MET A 1 0.75 -44.24 -3.78
N ALA A 2 0.98 -43.24 -2.93
CA ALA A 2 0.02 -42.20 -2.59
C ALA A 2 0.86 -40.95 -2.31
N ASP A 3 0.73 -39.98 -3.21
CA ASP A 3 1.34 -38.65 -3.14
C ASP A 3 0.68 -37.89 -1.99
N GLN A 4 1.45 -37.60 -0.94
CA GLN A 4 1.01 -36.72 0.14
C GLN A 4 1.42 -35.32 -0.22
N GLY A 5 0.45 -34.59 -0.76
CA GLY A 5 0.58 -33.19 -1.13
C GLY A 5 1.31 -32.38 -0.07
N THR A 6 2.26 -31.57 -0.55
CA THR A 6 2.97 -30.57 0.22
C THR A 6 1.96 -29.65 0.90
N LEU A 7 1.76 -29.91 2.19
CA LEU A 7 1.10 -29.04 3.15
C LEU A 7 1.69 -27.65 3.03
N PHE A 8 0.81 -26.68 2.75
CA PHE A 8 0.97 -25.24 2.90
C PHE A 8 2.23 -24.85 3.72
N GLU A 9 3.23 -24.29 3.03
CA GLU A 9 4.32 -23.60 3.71
C GLU A 9 3.70 -22.46 4.54
N ALA A 10 3.96 -22.47 5.85
CA ALA A 10 3.52 -21.39 6.72
C ALA A 10 4.07 -20.05 6.17
N PRO A 11 3.28 -18.96 6.19
CA PRO A 11 3.81 -17.67 5.80
C PRO A 11 5.02 -17.35 6.69
N PRO A 12 6.08 -16.75 6.13
CA PRO A 12 7.30 -16.46 6.88
C PRO A 12 6.92 -15.72 8.16
N GLU A 13 7.40 -16.28 9.27
CA GLU A 13 7.13 -15.83 10.62
C GLU A 13 7.41 -14.31 10.71
N PHE A 14 6.51 -13.56 11.36
CA PHE A 14 6.71 -12.14 11.62
C PHE A 14 8.07 -11.95 12.31
N ASP A 15 9.02 -11.34 11.61
CA ASP A 15 10.41 -11.15 12.07
C ASP A 15 10.67 -9.66 12.36
N PRO A 16 10.57 -9.24 13.64
CA PRO A 16 10.82 -7.87 14.04
C PRO A 16 12.27 -7.42 13.82
N ALA A 17 13.24 -8.32 13.75
CA ALA A 17 14.64 -7.97 13.54
C ALA A 17 14.87 -7.56 12.08
N ARG A 18 14.32 -8.33 11.14
CA ARG A 18 14.29 -7.99 9.70
C ARG A 18 13.50 -6.70 9.42
N LEU A 19 12.39 -6.49 10.11
CA LEU A 19 11.60 -5.26 10.00
C LEU A 19 12.35 -4.04 10.56
N ARG A 20 13.14 -4.19 11.62
CA ARG A 20 14.00 -3.11 12.15
C ARG A 20 15.24 -2.84 11.29
N GLU A 21 15.83 -3.86 10.68
CA GLU A 21 16.96 -3.72 9.74
C GLU A 21 16.61 -2.80 8.56
N HIS A 22 15.33 -2.78 8.16
CA HIS A 22 14.81 -1.93 7.11
C HIS A 22 14.02 -0.70 7.63
N GLU A 23 14.18 -0.36 8.91
CA GLU A 23 13.55 0.81 9.56
C GLU A 23 12.03 0.90 9.35
N ALA A 24 11.31 -0.23 9.38
CA ALA A 24 9.87 -0.25 9.21
C ALA A 24 9.16 0.39 10.41
N ASP A 25 8.89 1.69 10.31
CA ASP A 25 8.11 2.45 11.27
C ASP A 25 6.61 2.28 11.01
N PHE A 26 5.92 1.57 11.90
CA PHE A 26 4.46 1.49 11.90
C PHE A 26 3.87 2.82 12.35
N THR A 27 3.73 3.76 11.40
CA THR A 27 3.09 5.06 11.66
C THR A 27 1.66 4.83 12.16
N PRO A 28 1.28 5.30 13.37
CA PRO A 28 -0.07 5.11 13.88
C PRO A 28 -1.13 5.69 12.93
N LEU A 29 -2.24 4.98 12.73
CA LEU A 29 -3.29 5.40 11.78
C LEU A 29 -3.85 6.80 12.06
N GLY A 30 -3.84 7.25 13.31
CA GLY A 30 -4.24 8.61 13.68
C GLY A 30 -3.33 9.69 13.08
N VAL A 31 -2.01 9.43 13.02
CA VAL A 31 -1.03 10.35 12.43
C VAL A 31 -1.18 10.38 10.91
N VAL A 32 -1.33 9.21 10.29
CA VAL A 32 -1.61 9.10 8.83
C VAL A 32 -2.89 9.84 8.48
N ARG A 33 -3.97 9.66 9.26
CA ARG A 33 -5.25 10.34 9.06
C ARG A 33 -5.12 11.85 9.16
N GLN A 34 -4.43 12.34 10.20
CA GLN A 34 -4.19 13.77 10.37
C GLN A 34 -3.50 14.37 9.13
N PHE A 35 -2.48 13.69 8.60
CA PHE A 35 -1.77 14.15 7.41
C PHE A 35 -2.64 14.13 6.14
N VAL A 36 -3.39 13.05 5.90
CA VAL A 36 -4.31 12.97 4.75
C VAL A 36 -5.39 14.05 4.83
N ASP A 37 -5.98 14.29 6.00
CA ASP A 37 -6.99 15.34 6.19
C ASP A 37 -6.41 16.73 5.95
N TRP A 38 -5.19 16.98 6.45
CA TRP A 38 -4.46 18.23 6.23
C TRP A 38 -4.16 18.48 4.74
N LEU A 39 -3.73 17.45 4.00
CA LEU A 39 -3.50 17.52 2.56
C LEU A 39 -4.80 17.86 1.82
N CYS A 40 -5.88 17.15 2.12
CA CYS A 40 -7.18 17.37 1.48
C CYS A 40 -7.69 18.80 1.68
N ALA A 41 -7.51 19.36 2.87
CA ALA A 41 -7.96 20.70 3.23
C ALA A 41 -7.19 21.83 2.53
N ARG A 42 -5.98 21.56 2.01
CA ARG A 42 -5.08 22.56 1.41
C ARG A 42 -5.11 22.61 -0.12
N GLN A 43 -5.74 21.65 -0.76
CA GLN A 43 -5.82 21.63 -2.23
C GLN A 43 -6.94 22.59 -2.68
N PRO A 44 -6.67 23.57 -3.58
CA PRO A 44 -7.63 24.61 -3.97
C PRO A 44 -8.91 24.06 -4.63
N ASN A 45 -8.85 22.82 -5.14
CA ASN A 45 -9.97 22.14 -5.75
C ASN A 45 -10.67 21.17 -4.77
N GLY A 46 -10.12 21.04 -3.55
CA GLY A 46 -10.31 19.93 -2.65
C GLY A 46 -9.91 18.63 -3.31
N TRP A 47 -9.14 17.78 -2.66
CA TRP A 47 -9.25 16.36 -3.01
C TRP A 47 -10.61 15.90 -2.54
N SER A 48 -11.64 16.21 -3.34
CA SER A 48 -12.99 15.77 -3.06
C SER A 48 -12.95 14.25 -3.02
N PRO A 49 -13.35 13.63 -1.90
CA PRO A 49 -13.48 12.18 -1.80
C PRO A 49 -14.27 11.53 -2.93
N LEU A 50 -15.14 12.31 -3.59
CA LEU A 50 -16.01 11.88 -4.68
C LEU A 50 -15.42 12.15 -6.07
N ALA A 51 -14.46 13.07 -6.21
CA ALA A 51 -13.85 13.43 -7.49
C ALA A 51 -12.51 12.73 -7.74
N CYS A 52 -11.79 12.35 -6.68
CA CYS A 52 -10.55 11.59 -6.81
C CYS A 52 -10.86 10.19 -7.33
N LYS A 53 -10.37 9.86 -8.54
CA LYS A 53 -10.65 8.58 -9.21
C LYS A 53 -9.54 7.55 -9.03
N ARG A 54 -8.30 8.00 -8.90
CA ARG A 54 -7.10 7.15 -8.87
C ARG A 54 -6.09 7.74 -7.88
N ILE A 55 -5.53 6.90 -7.02
CA ILE A 55 -4.47 7.28 -6.08
C ILE A 55 -3.37 6.24 -6.20
N LEU A 56 -2.13 6.72 -6.28
CA LEU A 56 -0.94 5.90 -6.28
C LEU A 56 -0.19 6.13 -4.97
N ASP A 57 0.17 5.04 -4.30
CA ASP A 57 0.95 5.05 -3.07
C ASP A 57 2.32 4.38 -3.33
N PRO A 58 3.34 5.16 -3.71
CA PRO A 58 4.67 4.63 -3.92
C PRO A 58 5.36 4.39 -2.57
N SER A 59 5.86 3.19 -2.35
CA SER A 59 6.43 2.72 -1.08
C SER A 59 5.35 2.52 0.00
N ALA A 60 4.32 1.74 -0.34
CA ALA A 60 3.13 1.56 0.49
C ALA A 60 3.40 0.90 1.86
N GLY A 61 4.55 0.25 2.02
CA GLY A 61 4.94 -0.45 3.24
C GLY A 61 3.90 -1.47 3.65
N ALA A 62 3.52 -1.47 4.94
CA ALA A 62 2.47 -2.34 5.47
C ALA A 62 1.03 -1.83 5.20
N GLY A 63 0.85 -0.76 4.41
CA GLY A 63 -0.46 -0.27 3.97
C GLY A 63 -1.19 0.65 4.95
N ALA A 64 -0.48 1.31 5.88
CA ALA A 64 -1.10 2.26 6.82
C ALA A 64 -1.80 3.42 6.10
N TYR A 65 -1.18 3.94 5.03
CA TYR A 65 -1.81 4.92 4.14
C TYR A 65 -3.00 4.33 3.40
N GLY A 66 -2.89 3.13 2.83
CA GLY A 66 -3.98 2.43 2.16
C GLY A 66 -5.24 2.30 3.00
N ALA A 67 -5.10 1.94 4.29
CA ALA A 67 -6.22 1.84 5.21
C ALA A 67 -6.96 3.18 5.37
N VAL A 68 -6.22 4.27 5.52
CA VAL A 68 -6.78 5.63 5.66
C VAL A 68 -7.36 6.13 4.33
N LEU A 69 -6.64 5.93 3.23
CA LEU A 69 -7.05 6.34 1.89
C LEU A 69 -8.32 5.61 1.45
N ARG A 70 -8.45 4.30 1.69
CA ARG A 70 -9.67 3.54 1.38
C ARG A 70 -10.88 4.07 2.14
N ALA A 71 -10.72 4.36 3.43
CA ALA A 71 -11.80 4.92 4.24
C ALA A 71 -12.19 6.33 3.77
N ARG A 72 -11.21 7.14 3.36
CA ARG A 72 -11.42 8.53 2.94
C ARG A 72 -11.95 8.66 1.51
N PHE A 73 -11.47 7.81 0.59
CA PHE A 73 -11.75 7.83 -0.85
C PHE A 73 -12.34 6.48 -1.29
N PRO A 74 -13.55 6.11 -0.83
CA PRO A 74 -14.10 4.77 -1.03
C PRO A 74 -14.32 4.39 -2.50
N ARG A 75 -14.37 5.38 -3.41
CA ARG A 75 -14.59 5.19 -4.85
C ARG A 75 -13.31 5.31 -5.68
N ALA A 76 -12.20 5.74 -5.09
CA ALA A 76 -10.95 5.82 -5.82
C ALA A 76 -10.39 4.41 -6.05
N HIS A 77 -9.79 4.21 -7.21
CA HIS A 77 -8.91 3.08 -7.46
C HIS A 77 -7.56 3.35 -6.80
N LEU A 78 -7.13 2.47 -5.89
CA LEU A 78 -5.90 2.60 -5.14
C LEU A 78 -4.87 1.60 -5.65
N THR A 79 -3.72 2.10 -6.11
CA THR A 79 -2.58 1.28 -6.51
C THR A 79 -1.47 1.45 -5.48
N ALA A 80 -0.95 0.35 -4.95
CA ALA A 80 0.26 0.33 -4.13
C ALA A 80 1.46 -0.11 -4.97
N ILE A 81 2.61 0.54 -4.77
CA ILE A 81 3.91 -0.01 -5.18
C ILE A 81 4.73 -0.25 -3.92
N GLU A 82 5.24 -1.46 -3.74
CA GLU A 82 6.07 -1.81 -2.58
C GLU A 82 7.22 -2.72 -3.00
N LEU A 83 8.41 -2.50 -2.45
CA LEU A 83 9.59 -3.29 -2.78
C LEU A 83 9.53 -4.69 -2.18
N ARG A 84 8.92 -4.81 -0.99
CA ARG A 84 8.88 -6.04 -0.19
C ARG A 84 7.69 -6.95 -0.53
N PRO A 85 7.90 -8.14 -1.13
CA PRO A 85 6.82 -9.05 -1.50
C PRO A 85 5.95 -9.53 -0.33
N GLU A 86 6.53 -9.66 0.86
CA GLU A 86 5.84 -10.08 2.08
C GLU A 86 4.76 -9.11 2.57
N GLU A 87 4.78 -7.85 2.12
CA GLU A 87 3.77 -6.85 2.49
C GLU A 87 2.47 -7.04 1.71
N ARG A 88 2.52 -7.79 0.59
CA ARG A 88 1.38 -8.02 -0.31
C ARG A 88 0.09 -8.43 0.43
N PRO A 89 0.08 -9.38 1.38
CA PRO A 89 -1.15 -9.76 2.09
C PRO A 89 -1.73 -8.64 2.98
N HIS A 90 -0.92 -7.67 3.40
CA HIS A 90 -1.38 -6.48 4.11
C HIS A 90 -1.97 -5.45 3.13
N LEU A 91 -1.29 -5.25 2.00
CA LEU A 91 -1.68 -4.30 0.97
C LEU A 91 -3.00 -4.71 0.28
N GLU A 92 -3.17 -5.98 -0.08
CA GLU A 92 -4.37 -6.48 -0.77
C GLU A 92 -5.68 -6.31 0.05
N ARG A 93 -5.59 -5.94 1.32
CA ARG A 93 -6.76 -5.60 2.16
C ARG A 93 -7.31 -4.20 1.90
N HIS A 94 -6.52 -3.33 1.27
CA HIS A 94 -6.80 -1.89 1.20
C HIS A 94 -6.72 -1.35 -0.23
N TYR A 95 -5.77 -1.85 -1.03
CA TYR A 95 -5.53 -1.43 -2.40
C TYR A 95 -6.28 -2.32 -3.40
N ASP A 96 -6.67 -1.74 -4.53
CA ASP A 96 -7.27 -2.49 -5.65
C ASP A 96 -6.21 -3.17 -6.52
N GLU A 97 -5.00 -2.60 -6.54
CA GLU A 97 -3.85 -3.09 -7.30
C GLU A 97 -2.58 -3.02 -6.44
N VAL A 98 -1.76 -4.08 -6.47
CA VAL A 98 -0.49 -4.17 -5.73
C VAL A 98 0.62 -4.61 -6.65
N ILE A 99 1.57 -3.70 -6.87
CA ILE A 99 2.77 -3.91 -7.68
C ILE A 99 3.94 -4.13 -6.71
N ILE A 100 4.60 -5.28 -6.82
CA ILE A 100 5.82 -5.54 -6.06
C ILE A 100 7.03 -5.20 -6.93
N GLY A 101 7.80 -4.19 -6.53
CA GLY A 101 8.94 -3.70 -7.30
C GLY A 101 9.49 -2.36 -6.81
N ASP A 102 10.59 -1.90 -7.43
CA ASP A 102 11.16 -0.59 -7.15
C ASP A 102 10.24 0.50 -7.72
N ALA A 103 9.73 1.37 -6.84
CA ALA A 103 8.81 2.45 -7.22
C ALA A 103 9.37 3.34 -8.34
N ARG A 104 10.69 3.59 -8.40
CA ARG A 104 11.29 4.42 -9.46
C ARG A 104 11.18 3.76 -10.83
N VAL A 105 11.31 2.43 -10.88
CA VAL A 105 11.20 1.65 -12.12
C VAL A 105 9.74 1.55 -12.54
N GLU A 106 8.83 1.24 -11.61
CA GLU A 106 7.42 1.06 -11.93
C GLU A 106 6.73 2.37 -12.31
N LEU A 107 7.10 3.48 -11.67
CA LEU A 107 6.61 4.81 -12.05
C LEU A 107 7.02 5.19 -13.48
N ALA A 108 8.24 4.85 -13.90
CA ALA A 108 8.70 5.11 -15.27
C ALA A 108 7.84 4.35 -16.30
N LYS A 109 7.55 3.07 -16.05
CA LYS A 109 6.68 2.26 -16.92
C LYS A 109 5.26 2.83 -17.01
N LEU A 110 4.70 3.27 -15.88
CA LEU A 110 3.36 3.87 -15.85
C LEU A 110 3.30 5.20 -16.61
N ALA A 111 4.37 6.00 -16.58
CA ALA A 111 4.44 7.24 -17.32
C ALA A 111 4.53 7.04 -18.84
N GLU A 112 5.12 5.94 -19.30
CA GLU A 112 5.20 5.59 -20.72
C GLU A 112 3.89 5.01 -21.29
N ALA A 113 3.02 4.49 -20.43
CA ALA A 113 1.76 3.86 -20.81
C ALA A 113 0.56 4.81 -20.92
N GLY A 114 0.71 6.08 -20.51
CA GLY A 114 -0.35 7.11 -20.50
C GLY A 114 -0.14 8.20 -21.54
#